data_AF-A0A9R1AKJ9-F1
#
_entry.id   AF-A0A9R1AKJ9-F1
#
_cell.length_a   1.000
_cell.length_b   1.000
_cell.length_c   1.000
_cell.angle_alpha   90.00
_cell.angle_beta   90.00
_cell.angle_gamma   90.00
#
_symmetry.space_group_name_H-M   'P 1'
#
loop_
_entity.id
_entity.type
_entity.pdbx_description
1 polymer ?
#
loop_
_entity_poly.entity_id
_entity_poly.type
_entity_poly.pdbx_seq_one_letter_code
_entity_poly.pdbx_strand_id
1 'polypeptide(L)'
;MQVMLKQVGSLSEGQLLGIYNLQRWVQETEESLNHTMGTLQHSLSDTIASPEAAAGNFMGHMSLALNKISSMEAIVRQADGLRQETLHKLHGMLTVRQAAHCFVAIADYFHRLRAVSTLWAARPRHDEQGPPAP
;
A
#
# COMPACT_ATOMS: atom_id res chain seq x y z
N MET A 1 -3.00 9.64 -8.14
CA MET A 1 -3.89 10.32 -9.12
C MET A 1 -3.43 11.74 -9.50
N GLN A 2 -2.92 12.58 -8.58
CA GLN A 2 -2.55 13.98 -8.92
C GLN A 2 -1.48 14.15 -9.99
N VAL A 3 -0.49 13.25 -10.08
CA VAL A 3 0.54 13.28 -11.13
C VAL A 3 -0.04 13.10 -12.52
N MET A 4 -1.15 12.36 -12.64
CA MET A 4 -1.78 12.01 -13.91
C MET A 4 -2.65 13.14 -14.44
N LEU A 5 -3.40 13.82 -13.55
CA LEU A 5 -4.27 14.93 -13.91
C LEU A 5 -3.53 16.10 -14.57
N LYS A 6 -2.23 16.25 -14.29
CA LYS A 6 -1.38 17.28 -14.91
C LYS A 6 -0.95 16.94 -16.35
N GLN A 7 -1.03 15.68 -16.76
CA GLN A 7 -0.52 15.20 -18.05
C GLN A 7 -1.63 14.83 -19.06
N VAL A 8 -2.87 14.68 -18.60
CA VAL A 8 -4.02 14.45 -19.47
C VAL A 8 -4.46 15.80 -20.05
N GLY A 9 -4.71 15.87 -21.37
CA GLY A 9 -5.21 17.08 -22.05
C GLY A 9 -6.57 17.57 -21.51
N SER A 10 -7.30 18.44 -22.23
CA SER A 10 -8.56 19.00 -21.71
C SER A 10 -9.58 17.90 -21.35
N LEU A 11 -9.85 17.75 -20.05
CA LEU A 11 -10.91 16.91 -19.51
C LEU A 11 -12.22 17.69 -19.59
N SER A 12 -13.32 17.01 -19.91
CA SER A 12 -14.64 17.64 -19.81
C SER A 12 -15.05 17.80 -18.34
N GLU A 13 -15.97 18.73 -18.07
CA GLU A 13 -16.48 18.98 -16.71
C GLU A 13 -17.09 17.73 -16.08
N GLY A 14 -17.81 16.92 -16.87
CA GLY A 14 -18.35 15.63 -16.41
C GLY A 14 -17.27 14.62 -16.05
N GLN A 15 -16.16 14.57 -16.79
CA GLN A 15 -15.01 13.72 -16.46
C GLN A 15 -14.32 14.17 -15.18
N LEU A 16 -14.15 15.48 -14.99
CA LEU A 16 -13.55 16.04 -13.77
C LEU A 16 -14.37 15.71 -12.53
N LEU A 17 -15.69 15.88 -12.60
CA LEU A 17 -16.58 15.53 -11.49
C LEU A 17 -16.54 14.03 -11.18
N GLY A 18 -16.54 13.19 -12.21
CA GLY A 18 -16.39 11.73 -12.06
C GLY A 18 -15.06 11.34 -11.40
N ILE A 19 -13.95 11.95 -11.81
CA ILE A 19 -12.63 11.71 -11.23
C ILE A 19 -12.57 12.19 -9.78
N TYR A 20 -13.17 13.33 -9.46
CA TYR A 20 -13.22 13.84 -8.08
C TYR A 20 -14.01 12.91 -7.15
N ASN A 21 -15.16 12.42 -7.61
CA ASN A 21 -15.93 11.42 -6.86
C ASN A 21 -15.15 10.12 -6.67
N LEU A 22 -14.45 9.66 -7.72
CA LEU A 22 -13.57 8.51 -7.63
C LEU A 22 -12.44 8.74 -6.62
N GLN A 23 -11.81 9.90 -6.63
CA GLN A 23 -10.76 10.25 -5.67
C GLN A 23 -11.25 10.19 -4.23
N ARG A 24 -12.43 10.79 -3.95
CA ARG A 24 -13.02 10.76 -2.62
C ARG A 24 -13.30 9.33 -2.16
N TRP A 25 -13.94 8.53 -3.01
CA TRP A 25 -14.24 7.14 -2.69
C TRP A 25 -12.98 6.31 -2.42
N VAL A 26 -11.93 6.48 -3.24
CA VAL A 26 -10.64 5.81 -3.03
C VAL A 26 -10.05 6.23 -1.68
N GLN A 27 -10.06 7.52 -1.38
CA GLN A 27 -9.51 8.06 -0.14
C GLN A 27 -10.24 7.52 1.09
N GLU A 28 -11.57 7.51 1.08
CA GLU A 28 -12.39 6.95 2.18
C GLU A 28 -12.10 5.46 2.38
N THR A 29 -11.98 4.69 1.29
CA THR A 29 -11.70 3.26 1.35
C THR A 29 -10.26 3.00 1.83
N GLU A 30 -9.29 3.79 1.35
CA GLU A 30 -7.89 3.71 1.75
C GLU A 30 -7.71 4.05 3.25
N GLU A 31 -8.39 5.08 3.74
CA GLU A 31 -8.38 5.46 5.17
C GLU A 31 -8.92 4.32 6.05
N SER A 32 -10.00 3.67 5.63
CA SER A 32 -10.57 2.50 6.32
C SER A 32 -9.61 1.30 6.36
N LEU A 33 -8.97 0.98 5.23
CA LEU A 33 -7.97 -0.08 5.17
C LEU A 33 -6.76 0.25 6.05
N ASN A 34 -6.28 1.50 6.03
CA ASN A 34 -5.14 1.94 6.82
C ASN A 34 -5.44 1.90 8.32
N HIS A 35 -6.64 2.31 8.74
CA HIS A 35 -7.08 2.21 10.12
C HIS A 35 -7.12 0.75 10.60
N THR A 36 -7.69 -0.13 9.78
CA THR A 36 -7.76 -1.56 10.08
C THR A 36 -6.35 -2.18 10.17
N MET A 37 -5.45 -1.81 9.25
CA MET A 37 -4.06 -2.26 9.26
C MET A 37 -3.32 -1.81 10.53
N GLY A 38 -3.46 -0.54 10.91
CA GLY A 38 -2.85 0.00 12.13
C GLY A 38 -3.36 -0.71 13.40
N THR A 39 -4.65 -1.03 13.45
CA THR A 39 -5.25 -1.79 14.56
C THR A 39 -4.67 -3.21 14.64
N LEU A 40 -4.52 -3.90 13.51
CA LEU A 40 -3.90 -5.23 13.48
C LEU A 40 -2.43 -5.20 13.87
N GLN A 41 -1.68 -4.19 13.42
CA GLN A 41 -0.26 -4.03 13.78
C GLN A 41 -0.10 -3.80 15.29
N HIS A 42 -0.91 -2.92 15.89
CA HIS A 42 -0.87 -2.68 17.32
C HIS A 42 -1.19 -3.97 18.09
N SER A 43 -2.28 -4.64 17.71
CA SER A 43 -2.70 -5.88 18.37
C SER A 43 -1.71 -7.05 18.18
N LEU A 44 -0.98 -7.09 17.06
CA LEU A 44 0.11 -8.03 16.83
C LEU A 44 1.29 -7.71 17.77
N SER A 45 1.65 -6.44 17.90
CA SER A 45 2.68 -6.00 18.84
C SER A 45 2.35 -6.40 20.28
N ASP A 46 1.11 -6.21 20.72
CA ASP A 46 0.67 -6.61 22.05
C ASP A 46 0.75 -8.13 22.26
N THR A 47 0.40 -8.90 21.21
CA THR A 47 0.47 -10.37 21.25
C THR A 47 1.93 -10.85 21.40
N ILE A 48 2.85 -10.24 20.66
CA ILE A 48 4.28 -10.62 20.68
C ILE A 48 4.96 -10.15 21.97
N ALA A 49 4.60 -8.98 22.49
CA ALA A 49 5.14 -8.45 23.74
C ALA A 49 4.56 -9.11 24.99
N SER A 50 3.57 -10.00 24.85
CA SER A 50 2.89 -10.64 25.98
C SER A 50 3.85 -11.53 26.80
N PRO A 51 3.94 -11.35 28.13
CA PRO A 51 4.76 -12.19 29.01
C PRO A 51 4.36 -13.68 28.98
N GLU A 52 3.11 -13.97 28.64
CA GLU A 52 2.59 -15.34 28.52
C GLU A 52 3.24 -16.13 27.37
N ALA A 53 3.79 -15.44 26.36
CA ALA A 53 4.56 -16.08 25.30
C ALA A 53 5.83 -16.77 25.86
N ALA A 54 6.37 -16.26 26.97
CA ALA A 54 7.53 -16.84 27.66
C ALA A 54 7.13 -17.91 28.71
N ALA A 55 5.87 -17.95 29.14
CA ALA A 55 5.39 -18.79 30.25
C ALA A 55 4.90 -20.20 29.84
N GLY A 56 5.26 -20.68 28.63
CA GLY A 56 4.97 -22.04 28.18
C GLY A 56 3.77 -22.20 27.23
N ASN A 57 3.00 -21.13 26.96
CA ASN A 57 1.91 -21.15 25.96
C ASN A 57 2.33 -20.57 24.59
N PHE A 58 3.61 -20.72 24.24
CA PHE A 58 4.21 -20.14 23.04
C PHE A 58 3.46 -20.50 21.75
N MET A 59 3.01 -21.75 21.62
CA MET A 59 2.30 -22.22 20.42
C MET A 59 0.94 -21.54 20.24
N GLY A 60 0.21 -21.28 21.33
CA GLY A 60 -1.05 -20.53 21.30
C GLY A 60 -0.84 -19.07 20.90
N HIS A 61 0.17 -18.42 21.48
CA HIS A 61 0.57 -17.04 21.14
C HIS A 61 1.04 -16.90 19.70
N MET A 62 1.86 -17.83 19.22
CA MET A 62 2.30 -17.86 17.82
C MET A 62 1.15 -18.09 16.85
N SER A 63 0.19 -18.98 17.18
CA SER A 63 -1.02 -19.18 16.37
C SER A 63 -1.83 -17.89 16.25
N LEU A 64 -2.01 -17.16 17.36
CA LEU A 64 -2.69 -15.87 17.36
C LEU A 64 -1.95 -14.81 16.53
N ALA A 65 -0.62 -14.72 16.66
CA ALA A 65 0.21 -13.82 15.87
C ALA A 65 0.14 -14.15 14.37
N LEU A 66 0.20 -15.42 13.99
CA LEU A 66 0.08 -15.87 12.60
C LEU A 66 -1.30 -15.55 12.02
N ASN A 67 -2.37 -15.73 12.79
CA ASN A 67 -3.72 -15.33 12.36
C ASN A 67 -3.81 -13.82 12.08
N LYS A 68 -3.18 -12.98 12.93
CA LYS A 68 -3.12 -11.53 12.69
C LYS A 68 -2.32 -11.18 11.44
N ILE A 69 -1.18 -11.85 11.20
CA ILE A 69 -0.39 -11.68 9.97
C ILE A 69 -1.22 -12.08 8.73
N SER A 70 -1.97 -13.19 8.80
CA SER A 70 -2.87 -13.59 7.71
C SER A 70 -3.96 -12.54 7.44
N SER A 71 -4.51 -11.91 8.47
CA SER A 71 -5.45 -10.81 8.32
C SER A 71 -4.80 -9.56 7.69
N MET A 72 -3.55 -9.25 8.05
CA MET A 72 -2.79 -8.17 7.41
C MET A 72 -2.55 -8.45 5.92
N GLU A 73 -2.25 -9.70 5.55
CA GLU A 73 -2.13 -10.11 4.14
C GLU A 73 -3.45 -9.91 3.39
N ALA A 74 -4.58 -10.22 4.01
CA ALA A 74 -5.90 -9.97 3.41
C ALA A 74 -6.14 -8.48 3.14
N ILE A 75 -5.71 -7.58 4.04
CA ILE A 75 -5.79 -6.13 3.82
C ILE A 75 -4.90 -5.70 2.64
N VAL A 76 -3.69 -6.25 2.50
CA VAL A 76 -2.83 -5.96 1.36
C VAL A 76 -3.50 -6.36 0.05
N ARG A 77 -4.15 -7.53 0.00
CA ARG A 77 -4.93 -7.97 -1.17
C ARG A 77 -6.12 -7.04 -1.45
N GLN A 78 -6.79 -6.53 -0.41
CA GLN A 78 -7.87 -5.55 -0.56
C GLN A 78 -7.35 -4.21 -1.12
N ALA A 79 -6.19 -3.74 -0.68
CA ALA A 79 -5.55 -2.54 -1.21
C ALA A 79 -5.17 -2.70 -2.69
N ASP A 80 -4.69 -3.88 -3.08
CA ASP A 80 -4.44 -4.20 -4.49
C ASP A 80 -5.75 -4.23 -5.31
N GLY A 81 -6.82 -4.78 -4.75
CA GLY A 81 -8.16 -4.73 -5.33
C GLY A 81 -8.66 -3.30 -5.55
N LEU A 82 -8.51 -2.43 -4.54
CA LEU A 82 -8.85 -1.02 -4.61
C LEU A 82 -8.09 -0.32 -5.75
N ARG A 83 -6.79 -0.61 -5.91
CA ARG A 83 -5.99 -0.09 -7.02
C ARG A 83 -6.55 -0.52 -8.38
N GLN A 84 -6.87 -1.81 -8.55
CA GLN A 84 -7.44 -2.33 -9.80
C GLN A 84 -8.80 -1.69 -10.12
N GLU A 85 -9.69 -1.61 -9.13
CA GLU A 85 -11.01 -1.02 -9.29
C GLU A 85 -10.91 0.48 -9.66
N THR A 86 -9.98 1.20 -9.02
CA THR A 86 -9.69 2.60 -9.34
C THR A 86 -9.28 2.77 -10.80
N LEU A 87 -8.33 1.95 -11.28
CA LEU A 87 -7.87 2.02 -12.67
C LEU A 87 -8.98 1.69 -13.66
N HIS A 88 -9.81 0.70 -13.34
CA HIS A 88 -10.93 0.30 -14.17
C HIS A 88 -11.97 1.41 -14.29
N LYS A 89 -12.41 1.99 -13.16
CA LYS A 89 -13.36 3.11 -13.15
C LYS A 89 -12.78 4.34 -13.85
N LEU A 90 -11.51 4.66 -13.61
CA LEU A 90 -10.85 5.77 -14.28
C LEU A 90 -10.81 5.58 -15.80
N HIS A 91 -10.47 4.39 -16.28
CA HIS A 91 -10.50 4.08 -17.72
C HIS A 91 -11.89 4.29 -18.33
N GLY A 92 -12.95 3.84 -17.64
CA GLY A 92 -14.32 4.02 -18.10
C GLY A 92 -14.77 5.48 -18.22
N MET A 93 -14.12 6.41 -17.53
CA MET A 93 -14.41 7.85 -17.59
C MET A 93 -13.60 8.57 -18.69
N LEU A 94 -12.49 8.00 -19.14
CA LEU A 94 -11.56 8.65 -20.06
C LEU A 94 -11.78 8.20 -21.51
N THR A 95 -11.48 9.08 -22.46
CA THR A 95 -11.33 8.68 -23.86
C THR A 95 -10.05 7.86 -24.04
N VAL A 96 -9.95 7.08 -25.12
CA VAL A 96 -8.77 6.24 -25.41
C VAL A 96 -7.46 7.04 -25.39
N ARG A 97 -7.46 8.26 -25.97
CA ARG A 97 -6.29 9.14 -25.97
C ARG A 97 -5.94 9.59 -24.55
N GLN A 98 -6.94 10.03 -23.77
CA GLN A 98 -6.71 10.47 -22.39
C GLN A 98 -6.20 9.30 -21.52
N ALA A 99 -6.79 8.11 -21.66
CA ALA A 99 -6.38 6.90 -20.94
C ALA A 99 -4.94 6.50 -21.27
N ALA A 100 -4.53 6.56 -22.55
CA ALA A 100 -3.15 6.28 -22.96
C ALA A 100 -2.14 7.19 -22.26
N HIS A 101 -2.37 8.52 -22.29
CA HIS A 101 -1.51 9.47 -21.57
C HIS A 101 -1.53 9.24 -20.06
N CYS A 102 -2.72 8.97 -19.50
CA CYS A 102 -2.89 8.65 -18.09
C CYS A 102 -2.04 7.46 -17.65
N PHE A 103 -2.10 6.37 -18.40
CA PHE A 103 -1.44 5.12 -18.05
C PHE A 103 0.07 5.17 -18.25
N VAL A 104 0.57 5.92 -19.24
CA VAL A 104 2.01 6.19 -19.35
C VAL A 104 2.50 6.96 -18.12
N ALA A 105 1.79 8.03 -17.72
CA ALA A 105 2.15 8.80 -16.53
C ALA A 105 2.14 7.95 -15.25
N ILE A 106 1.17 7.04 -15.12
CA ILE A 106 1.12 6.05 -14.03
C ILE A 106 2.34 5.13 -14.05
N ALA A 107 2.64 4.55 -15.22
CA ALA A 107 3.70 3.57 -15.36
C ALA A 107 5.05 4.18 -15.01
N ASP A 108 5.33 5.39 -15.49
CA ASP A 108 6.55 6.13 -15.17
C ASP A 108 6.69 6.40 -13.68
N TYR A 109 5.59 6.79 -13.01
CA TYR A 109 5.59 7.00 -11.57
C TYR A 109 5.89 5.70 -10.80
N PHE A 110 5.21 4.59 -11.13
CA PHE A 110 5.46 3.31 -10.50
C PHE A 110 6.88 2.80 -10.76
N HIS A 111 7.41 3.03 -11.94
CA HIS A 111 8.79 2.66 -12.28
C HIS A 111 9.79 3.42 -11.41
N ARG A 112 9.60 4.74 -11.23
CA ARG A 112 10.42 5.56 -10.32
C ARG A 112 10.31 5.09 -8.88
N LEU A 113 9.10 4.83 -8.40
CA LEU A 113 8.87 4.33 -7.04
C LEU A 113 9.58 2.99 -6.83
N ARG A 114 9.49 2.08 -7.81
CA ARG A 114 10.17 0.79 -7.76
C ARG A 114 11.69 0.95 -7.74
N ALA A 115 12.25 1.84 -8.57
CA ALA A 115 13.68 2.13 -8.58
C ALA A 115 14.16 2.66 -7.22
N VAL A 116 13.40 3.57 -6.61
CA VAL A 116 13.68 4.06 -5.24
C VAL A 116 13.61 2.90 -4.24
N SER A 117 12.56 2.10 -4.26
CA SER A 117 12.42 0.93 -3.37
C SER A 117 13.58 -0.05 -3.50
N THR A 118 14.03 -0.35 -4.72
CA THR A 118 15.19 -1.22 -4.95
C THR A 118 16.48 -0.61 -4.40
N LEU A 119 16.66 0.70 -4.51
CA LEU A 119 17.81 1.40 -3.94
C LEU A 119 17.79 1.39 -2.41
N TRP A 120 16.62 1.55 -1.79
CA TRP A 120 16.46 1.41 -0.34
C TRP A 120 16.75 -0.01 0.13
N ALA A 121 16.27 -1.02 -0.60
CA ALA A 121 16.53 -2.43 -0.28
C ALA A 121 17.99 -2.84 -0.47
N ALA A 122 18.66 -2.30 -1.48
CA ALA A 122 20.09 -2.52 -1.76
C ALA A 122 21.01 -1.65 -0.90
N ARG A 123 20.48 -0.79 -0.02
CA ARG A 123 21.28 0.01 0.88
C ARG A 123 22.13 -0.94 1.74
N PRO A 124 23.48 -0.82 1.71
CA PRO A 124 24.32 -1.57 2.62
C PRO A 124 23.91 -1.20 4.05
N ARG A 125 23.40 -2.18 4.79
CA ARG A 125 23.30 -2.07 6.24
C ARG A 125 24.75 -2.07 6.70
N HIS A 126 25.21 -0.98 7.31
CA HIS A 126 26.53 -0.98 7.93
C HIS A 126 26.50 -2.11 8.96
N ASP A 127 27.08 -3.27 8.61
CA ASP A 127 27.49 -4.24 9.59
C ASP A 127 28.49 -3.51 10.47
N GLU A 128 28.07 -3.25 11.71
CA GLU A 128 28.98 -2.88 12.79
C GLU A 128 30.12 -3.90 12.78
N GLN A 129 31.29 -3.39 12.43
CA GLN A 129 32.57 -4.05 12.65
C GLN A 129 32.60 -4.48 14.12
N GLY A 130 32.53 -5.79 14.37
CA GLY A 130 32.78 -6.35 15.68
C GLY A 130 34.14 -5.89 16.20
N PRO A 131 34.27 -5.60 17.51
CA PRO A 131 35.52 -5.10 18.07
C PRO A 131 36.66 -6.13 17.86
N PRO A 132 37.91 -5.69 17.64
CA PRO A 132 39.03 -6.61 17.51
C PRO A 132 39.19 -7.43 18.79
N ALA A 133 39.35 -8.74 18.63
CA ALA A 133 39.59 -9.68 19.73
C ALA A 133 40.89 -9.33 20.48
N PRO A 134 40.95 -9.57 21.81
CA PRO A 134 42.10 -9.24 22.64
C PRO A 134 43.37 -10.03 22.29
#